data_AF-A0A699XRV5-F1
#
_entry.id   AF-A0A699XRV5-F1
#
_cell.length_a   1.000
_cell.length_b   1.000
_cell.length_c   1.000
_cell.angle_alpha   90.00
_cell.angle_beta   90.00
_cell.angle_gamma   90.00
#
_symmetry.space_group_name_H-M   'P 1'
#
loop_
_entity.id
_entity.type
_entity.pdbx_description
1 polymer ?
#
loop_
_entity_poly.entity_id
_entity_poly.type
_entity_poly.pdbx_seq_one_letter_code
_entity_poly.pdbx_strand_id
1 'polypeptide(L)' 'MLRSWGLYMGRKNEKEGSRVRMILEISVGKVYSYAIRLKFHAFKDNMDYEALLVGLVASAGRGMKDLHFFTDSKDAS' A
#
# COMPACT_ATOMS: atom_id res chain seq x y z
N MET A 1 -13.58 -6.85 -18.76
CA MET A 1 -12.28 -6.52 -18.13
C MET A 1 -12.41 -6.65 -16.63
N LEU A 2 -11.72 -7.61 -16.03
CA LEU A 2 -11.67 -7.77 -14.57
C LEU A 2 -10.93 -6.54 -14.00
N ARG A 3 -11.56 -5.86 -13.04
CA ARG A 3 -10.96 -4.73 -12.32
C ARG A 3 -9.97 -5.30 -11.29
N SER A 4 -8.79 -5.71 -11.76
CA SER A 4 -7.68 -6.12 -10.91
C SER A 4 -6.89 -4.89 -10.48
N TRP A 5 -6.50 -4.86 -9.21
CA TRP A 5 -5.82 -3.74 -8.57
C TRP A 5 -4.44 -4.20 -8.09
N GLY A 6 -3.41 -3.44 -8.44
CA GLY A 6 -2.06 -3.62 -7.92
C GLY A 6 -1.82 -2.68 -6.75
N LEU A 7 -1.39 -3.20 -5.62
CA LEU A 7 -0.97 -2.43 -4.46
C LEU A 7 0.53 -2.62 -4.25
N TYR A 8 1.29 -1.61 -4.58
CA TYR A 8 2.74 -1.57 -4.41
C TYR A 8 3.09 -0.79 -3.16
N MET A 9 4.05 -1.28 -2.38
CA MET A 9 4.46 -0.57 -1.18
C MET A 9 5.98 -0.48 -1.02
N GLY A 10 6.40 0.64 -0.43
CA GLY A 10 7.75 0.91 0.03
C GLY A 10 7.70 1.28 1.50
N ARG A 11 8.73 0.87 2.25
CA ARG A 11 8.79 1.02 3.71
C ARG A 11 10.13 1.58 4.12
N LYS A 12 10.09 2.42 5.14
CA LYS A 12 11.30 2.94 5.75
C LYS A 12 11.08 3.17 7.23
N ASN A 13 12.09 2.82 8.01
CA ASN A 13 12.18 3.27 9.39
C ASN A 13 12.90 4.62 9.44
N GLU A 14 12.32 5.56 10.17
CA GLU A 14 12.82 6.91 10.36
C GLU A 14 13.11 7.16 11.85
N LYS A 15 13.80 8.26 12.18
CA LYS A 15 14.11 8.60 13.57
C LYS A 15 12.85 8.75 14.45
N GLU A 16 11.75 9.17 13.85
CA GLU A 16 10.49 9.47 14.53
C GLU A 16 9.44 8.35 14.41
N GLY A 17 9.83 7.16 13.95
CA GLY A 17 8.94 6.00 13.82
C GLY A 17 9.11 5.28 12.49
N SER A 18 8.01 4.84 11.89
CA SER A 18 8.02 4.07 10.65
C SER A 18 7.09 4.70 9.62
N ARG A 19 7.52 4.66 8.35
CA ARG A 19 6.76 5.22 7.24
C ARG A 19 6.55 4.16 6.18
N VAL A 20 5.33 4.12 5.66
CA VAL A 20 4.95 3.30 4.52
C VAL A 20 4.43 4.22 3.42
N ARG A 21 4.93 4.03 2.20
CA ARG A 21 4.35 4.59 1.00
C ARG A 21 3.67 3.49 0.23
N MET A 22 2.49 3.78 -0.30
CA MET A 22 1.69 2.84 -1.06
C MET A 22 1.23 3.48 -2.37
N ILE A 23 1.25 2.69 -3.43
CA ILE A 23 0.73 3.04 -4.74
C ILE A 23 -0.32 2.01 -5.10
N LEU A 24 -1.54 2.47 -5.28
CA LEU A 24 -2.66 1.65 -5.70
C LEU A 24 -2.95 1.96 -7.18
N GLU A 25 -2.68 0.99 -8.04
CA GLU A 25 -2.86 1.08 -9.47
C GLU A 25 -4.07 0.26 -9.91
N ILE A 26 -4.95 0.89 -10.69
CA ILE A 26 -6.05 0.21 -11.37
C ILE A 26 -5.60 -0.13 -12.78
N SER A 27 -5.98 -1.29 -13.30
CA SER A 27 -5.74 -1.75 -14.68
C SER A 27 -6.15 -0.78 -15.82
N VAL A 28 -6.80 0.33 -15.51
CA VAL A 28 -7.19 1.41 -16.45
C VAL A 28 -6.21 2.60 -16.35
N GLY A 29 -5.04 2.44 -15.73
CA GLY A 29 -3.99 3.45 -15.62
C GLY A 29 -4.26 4.54 -14.56
N LYS A 30 -5.25 4.36 -13.67
CA LYS A 30 -5.46 5.27 -12.54
C LYS A 30 -4.57 4.86 -11.38
N VAL A 31 -3.78 5.81 -10.90
CA VAL A 31 -2.83 5.62 -9.80
C VAL A 31 -3.25 6.48 -8.60
N TYR A 32 -3.36 5.86 -7.42
CA TYR A 32 -3.58 6.54 -6.15
C TYR A 32 -2.36 6.35 -5.26
N SER A 33 -1.83 7.44 -4.71
CA SER A 33 -0.67 7.41 -3.81
C SER A 33 -1.13 7.67 -2.37
N TYR A 34 -0.79 6.76 -1.46
CA TYR A 34 -1.05 6.86 -0.03
C TYR A 34 0.27 6.85 0.75
N ALA A 35 0.27 7.50 1.91
CA ALA A 35 1.38 7.44 2.85
C ALA A 35 0.84 7.22 4.27
N ILE A 36 1.32 6.16 4.92
CA ILE A 36 1.04 5.86 6.32
C ILE A 36 2.27 6.26 7.13
N ARG A 37 2.04 6.98 8.23
CA ARG A 37 3.07 7.31 9.20
C ARG A 37 2.70 6.70 10.54
N LEU A 38 3.46 5.70 10.95
CA LEU A 38 3.38 5.11 12.29
C LEU A 38 4.30 5.93 13.20
N LYS A 39 3.73 6.50 14.28
CA LYS A 39 4.47 7.29 15.27
C LYS A 39 5.35 6.45 16.20
N PHE A 40 5.48 5.17 15.90
CA PHE A 40 6.29 4.20 16.63
C PHE A 40 7.11 3.40 15.63
N HIS A 41 8.19 2.80 16.11
CA HIS A 41 9.00 1.91 15.29
C HIS A 41 8.30 0.57 15.14
N ALA A 42 8.02 0.17 13.90
CA ALA A 42 7.35 -1.07 13.57
C ALA A 42 8.34 -2.04 12.91
N PHE A 43 8.15 -3.34 13.18
CA PHE A 43 8.76 -4.39 12.38
C PHE A 43 8.18 -4.37 10.96
N LYS A 44 8.95 -4.88 9.99
CA LYS A 44 8.54 -4.90 8.59
C LYS A 44 7.16 -5.54 8.43
N ASP A 45 6.94 -6.72 8.98
CA ASP A 45 5.68 -7.44 8.87
C ASP A 45 4.49 -6.60 9.38
N ASN A 46 4.65 -5.88 10.50
CA ASN A 46 3.60 -4.99 11.01
C ASN A 46 3.30 -3.83 10.06
N MET A 47 4.33 -3.28 9.41
CA MET A 47 4.13 -2.25 8.38
C MET A 47 3.40 -2.80 7.15
N ASP A 48 3.63 -4.07 6.81
CA ASP A 48 3.00 -4.77 5.68
C ASP A 48 1.53 -5.01 5.96
N TYR A 49 1.21 -5.48 7.16
CA TYR A 49 -0.17 -5.67 7.59
C TYR A 49 -0.94 -4.35 7.59
N GLU A 50 -0.34 -3.27 8.10
CA GLU A 50 -1.01 -1.96 8.08
C GLU A 50 -1.23 -1.42 6.67
N ALA A 51 -0.24 -1.60 5.79
CA ALA A 51 -0.38 -1.24 4.40
C ALA A 51 -1.50 -2.03 3.71
N LEU A 52 -1.58 -3.33 3.98
CA LEU A 52 -2.63 -4.18 3.43
C LEU A 52 -4.02 -3.74 3.92
N LEU A 53 -4.17 -3.46 5.21
CA LEU A 53 -5.44 -2.99 5.79
C LEU A 53 -5.88 -1.66 5.18
N VAL A 54 -4.98 -0.68 5.11
CA VAL A 54 -5.28 0.62 4.49
C VAL A 54 -5.58 0.45 3.00
N GLY A 55 -4.86 -0.44 2.32
CA GLY A 55 -5.09 -0.74 0.91
C GLY A 55 -6.47 -1.32 0.64
N LEU A 56 -6.89 -2.27 1.48
CA LEU A 56 -8.23 -2.86 1.46
C LEU A 56 -9.31 -1.81 1.73
N VAL A 57 -9.10 -0.93 2.72
CA VAL A 57 -10.06 0.15 3.02
C VAL A 57 -10.14 1.16 1.88
N ALA A 58 -9.00 1.52 1.28
CA ALA A 58 -8.93 2.48 0.19
C ALA A 58 -9.59 1.96 -1.11
N SER A 59 -9.55 0.66 -1.33
CA SER A 59 -10.16 -0.02 -2.48
C SER A 59 -11.60 -0.48 -2.21
N ALA A 60 -12.00 -0.63 -0.94
CA ALA A 60 -13.36 -0.91 -0.54
C ALA A 60 -14.32 0.14 -1.11
N GLY A 61 -15.43 -0.31 -1.70
CA GLY A 61 -16.40 0.57 -2.36
C GLY A 61 -16.04 1.01 -3.79
N ARG A 62 -14.85 0.65 -4.31
CA ARG A 62 -14.45 0.99 -5.70
C ARG A 62 -14.69 -0.12 -6.72
N GLY A 63 -15.41 -1.17 -6.31
CA GLY A 63 -15.72 -2.33 -7.17
C GLY A 63 -14.49 -3.18 -7.47
N MET A 64 -13.52 -3.21 -6.55
CA MET A 64 -12.38 -4.11 -6.59
C MET A 64 -12.85 -5.56 -6.51
N LYS A 65 -12.35 -6.41 -7.42
CA LYS A 65 -12.61 -7.87 -7.41
C LYS A 65 -11.38 -8.68 -7.02
N ASP A 66 -10.20 -8.13 -7.29
CA ASP A 66 -8.92 -8.78 -7.02
C ASP A 66 -7.90 -7.72 -6.61
N LEU A 67 -7.07 -8.04 -5.62
CA LEU A 67 -6.04 -7.16 -5.07
C LEU A 67 -4.72 -7.93 -5.00
N HIS A 68 -3.77 -7.57 -5.85
CA HIS A 68 -2.42 -8.10 -5.79
C HIS A 68 -1.55 -7.18 -4.94
N PHE A 69 -0.89 -7.75 -3.95
CA PHE A 69 -0.05 -7.02 -3.01
C PHE A 69 1.43 -7.28 -3.31
N PHE A 70 2.18 -6.21 -3.55
CA PHE A 70 3.60 -6.26 -3.90
C PHE A 70 4.42 -5.50 -2.86
N THR A 71 5.19 -6.25 -2.07
CA THR A 71 6.09 -5.72 -1.04
C THR A 71 7.46 -5.38 -1.63
N ASP A 72 8.10 -4.32 -1.11
CA ASP A 72 9.42 -3.86 -1.55
C ASP A 72 9.50 -3.60 -3.07
N SER A 73 8.42 -3.07 -3.65
CA SER A 73 8.40 -2.66 -5.05
C SER A 73 9.26 -1.41 -5.25
N LYS A 74 10.10 -1.41 -6.30
CA LYS A 74 10.86 -0.24 -6.74
C LYS A 74 9.98 0.96 -7.07
N ASP A 75 8.72 0.71 -7.46
CA ASP A 75 7.78 1.77 -7.86
C ASP A 75 7.27 2.58 -6.65
N ALA A 76 7.34 2.00 -5.44
CA ALA A 76 6.86 2.62 -4.20
C ALA A 76 7.99 3.09 -3.26
N SER A 77 9.26 2.96 -3.68
CA SER A 77 10.45 3.33 -2.88
C SER A 77 10.74 4.84 -2.85
#